data_AF-A0A1C1A992-F1
#
_entry.id   AF-A0A1C1A992-F1
#
_cell.length_a   1.000
_cell.length_b   1.000
_cell.length_c   1.000
_cell.angle_alpha   90.00
_cell.angle_beta   90.00
_cell.angle_gamma   90.00
#
_symmetry.space_group_name_H-M   'P 1'
#
loop_
_entity.id
_entity.type
_entity.pdbx_description
1 polymer ?
#
loop_
_entity_poly.entity_id
_entity_poly.type
_entity_poly.pdbx_seq_one_letter_code
_entity_poly.pdbx_strand_id
1 'polypeptide(L)'
;MAERGILAYFHSPEQAEGVASKLKALRAVDVQVDRFQNDVGSGLDAAMADSMVSREDELHAVGLDIILAAVIDDQCYDQAVRVIETAGGTM
;
A
#
# COMPACT_ATOMS: atom_id res chain seq x y z
N MET A 1 -22.55 -5.83 13.34
CA MET A 1 -21.15 -6.28 13.20
C MET A 1 -20.85 -6.16 11.72
N ALA A 2 -20.25 -5.04 11.33
CA ALA A 2 -19.89 -4.77 9.95
C ALA A 2 -18.37 -4.65 9.95
N GLU A 3 -17.72 -5.56 9.23
CA GLU A 3 -16.27 -5.55 9.06
C GLU A 3 -15.96 -4.71 7.81
N ARG A 4 -14.91 -3.89 7.88
CA ARG A 4 -14.46 -3.05 6.78
C ARG A 4 -13.01 -3.37 6.45
N GLY A 5 -12.78 -3.64 5.18
CA GLY A 5 -11.44 -3.69 4.61
C GLY A 5 -10.94 -2.28 4.34
N ILE A 6 -9.70 -2.01 4.73
CA ILE A 6 -8.93 -0.83 4.34
C ILE A 6 -7.74 -1.29 3.52
N LEU A 7 -7.53 -0.62 2.39
CA LEU A 7 -6.34 -0.73 1.56
C LEU A 7 -5.61 0.61 1.65
N ALA A 8 -4.35 0.56 2.01
CA ALA A 8 -3.48 1.73 2.12
C ALA A 8 -2.14 1.45 1.46
N TYR A 9 -1.62 2.45 0.76
CA TYR A 9 -0.40 2.38 0.00
C TYR A 9 0.69 3.20 0.71
N PHE A 10 1.91 2.66 0.76
CA PHE A 10 3.05 3.23 1.44
C PHE A 10 4.31 3.20 0.59
N HIS A 11 5.13 4.24 0.73
CA HIS A 11 6.44 4.33 0.07
C HIS A 11 7.55 3.58 0.83
N SER A 12 7.30 3.10 2.05
CA SER A 12 8.32 2.41 2.86
C SER A 12 7.72 1.38 3.82
N PRO A 13 8.44 0.27 4.09
CA PRO A 13 7.93 -0.83 4.90
C PRO A 13 7.73 -0.45 6.35
N GLU A 14 8.60 0.43 6.86
CA GLU A 14 8.52 0.93 8.23
C GLU A 14 7.22 1.71 8.47
N GLN A 15 6.74 2.46 7.46
CA GLN A 15 5.47 3.20 7.56
C GLN A 15 4.29 2.22 7.63
N ALA A 16 4.28 1.21 6.76
CA ALA A 16 3.25 0.17 6.76
C ALA A 16 3.28 -0.67 8.05
N GLU A 17 4.44 -1.10 8.54
CA GLU A 17 4.56 -1.85 9.80
C GLU A 17 4.12 -1.03 11.01
N GLY A 18 4.44 0.27 11.04
CA GLY A 18 4.01 1.19 12.09
C GLY A 18 2.48 1.29 12.14
N VAL A 19 1.82 1.35 10.99
CA VAL A 19 0.36 1.35 10.89
C VAL A 19 -0.22 -0.01 11.24
N ALA A 20 0.35 -1.10 10.72
CA ALA A 20 -0.10 -2.46 11.01
C ALA A 20 -0.07 -2.76 12.51
N SER A 21 0.97 -2.32 13.21
CA SER A 21 1.10 -2.47 14.66
C SER A 21 0.01 -1.69 15.42
N LYS A 22 -0.30 -0.47 14.98
CA LYS A 22 -1.39 0.35 15.55
C LYS A 22 -2.77 -0.27 15.27
N LEU A 23 -3.00 -0.77 14.06
CA LEU A 23 -4.25 -1.45 13.68
C LEU A 23 -4.44 -2.74 14.48
N LYS A 24 -3.38 -3.54 14.68
CA LYS A 24 -3.42 -4.71 15.58
C LYS A 24 -3.79 -4.33 17.01
N ALA A 25 -3.26 -3.21 17.52
CA ALA A 25 -3.63 -2.71 18.85
C ALA A 25 -5.10 -2.27 18.95
N LEU A 26 -5.69 -1.84 17.83
CA LEU A 26 -7.11 -1.48 17.68
C LEU A 26 -8.02 -2.70 17.48
N ARG A 27 -7.52 -3.93 17.67
CA ARG A 27 -8.23 -5.19 17.40
C ARG A 27 -8.67 -5.33 15.94
N ALA A 28 -7.81 -4.93 15.00
CA ALA A 28 -7.97 -5.37 13.62
C ALA A 28 -8.14 -6.89 13.56
N VAL A 29 -9.13 -7.34 12.79
CA VAL A 29 -9.46 -8.75 12.58
C VAL A 29 -8.34 -9.43 11.80
N ASP A 30 -7.82 -8.74 10.79
CA ASP A 30 -6.70 -9.20 9.97
C ASP A 30 -5.86 -8.01 9.48
N VAL A 31 -4.54 -8.18 9.38
CA VAL A 31 -3.64 -7.17 8.82
C VAL A 31 -2.55 -7.85 8.02
N GLN A 32 -2.48 -7.51 6.73
CA GLN A 32 -1.51 -7.99 5.76
C GLN A 32 -0.74 -6.80 5.21
N VAL A 33 0.59 -6.95 5.14
CA VAL A 33 1.48 -6.00 4.51
C VAL A 33 2.19 -6.75 3.39
N ASP A 34 1.96 -6.31 2.17
CA ASP A 34 2.52 -6.89 0.96
C ASP A 34 3.47 -5.88 0.32
N ARG A 35 4.68 -6.33 -0.06
CA ARG A 35 5.60 -5.51 -0.85
C ARG A 35 5.34 -5.80 -2.31
N PHE A 36 4.67 -4.87 -2.97
CA PHE A 36 4.44 -4.92 -4.40
C PHE A 36 5.69 -4.39 -5.12
N GLN A 37 6.76 -5.18 -5.12
CA GLN A 37 7.87 -4.93 -6.01
C GLN A 37 7.33 -5.21 -7.42
N ASN A 38 7.12 -4.17 -8.22
CA ASN A 38 6.69 -4.29 -9.60
C ASN A 38 7.80 -4.99 -10.41
N ASP A 39 7.90 -6.32 -10.29
CA ASP A 39 8.84 -7.16 -11.04
C ASP A 39 8.49 -7.15 -12.54
N VAL A 40 7.26 -6.74 -12.87
CA VAL A 40 6.85 -6.39 -14.24
C VAL A 40 7.67 -5.22 -14.79
N GLY A 41 8.15 -4.30 -13.94
CA GLY A 41 9.05 -3.22 -14.33
C GLY A 41 10.47 -3.69 -14.62
N SER A 42 10.98 -4.72 -13.93
CA SER A 42 12.30 -5.29 -14.21
C SER A 42 12.34 -6.10 -15.51
N GLY A 43 11.23 -6.76 -15.86
CA GLY A 43 11.10 -7.44 -17.16
C GLY A 43 10.86 -6.47 -18.32
N LEU A 44 10.15 -5.37 -18.08
CA LEU A 44 9.84 -4.37 -19.09
C LEU A 44 11.01 -3.39 -19.31
N ASP A 45 11.78 -3.00 -18.29
CA ASP A 45 12.97 -2.14 -18.44
C ASP A 45 14.07 -2.85 -19.26
N ALA A 46 14.25 -4.16 -19.05
CA ALA A 46 15.17 -4.98 -19.83
C ALA A 46 14.69 -5.20 -21.29
N ALA A 47 13.38 -5.20 -21.54
CA ALA A 47 12.82 -5.33 -22.90
C ALA A 47 12.64 -3.98 -23.62
N MET A 48 12.50 -2.87 -22.87
CA MET A 48 12.37 -1.49 -23.37
C MET A 48 13.73 -0.84 -23.62
N ALA A 49 14.81 -1.30 -22.99
CA ALA A 49 16.17 -0.88 -23.33
C ALA A 49 16.59 -1.27 -24.76
N ASP A 50 15.95 -2.29 -25.35
CA ASP A 50 16.25 -2.77 -26.71
C ASP A 50 15.45 -2.01 -27.80
N SER A 51 14.29 -1.42 -27.45
CA SER A 51 13.44 -0.69 -28.40
C SER A 51 13.20 0.74 -27.95
N MET A 52 14.16 1.60 -28.27
CA MET A 52 13.95 2.97 -28.73
C MET A 52 12.70 3.71 -28.21
N VAL A 53 12.93 4.70 -27.34
CA VAL A 53 12.55 6.09 -27.57
C VAL A 53 11.34 6.30 -28.50
N SER A 54 10.11 6.19 -27.99
CA SER A 54 8.94 6.99 -28.42
C SER A 54 7.63 6.35 -27.96
N ARG A 55 6.86 7.16 -27.20
CA ARG A 55 5.47 6.96 -26.72
C ARG A 55 5.38 6.23 -25.37
N GLU A 56 4.31 6.53 -24.63
CA GLU A 56 3.98 6.09 -23.25
C GLU A 56 4.51 7.09 -22.21
N ASP A 57 3.88 8.23 -21.95
CA ASP A 57 2.51 8.40 -21.43
C ASP A 57 2.24 7.48 -20.21
N GLU A 58 2.41 8.08 -19.04
CA GLU A 58 1.59 7.83 -17.83
C GLU A 58 1.67 6.49 -17.10
N LEU A 59 2.86 5.94 -16.91
CA LEU A 59 3.09 5.09 -15.73
C LEU A 59 4.13 5.76 -14.84
N HIS A 60 3.71 6.86 -14.20
CA HIS A 60 4.14 7.12 -12.84
C HIS A 60 3.82 5.84 -12.06
N ALA A 61 4.78 4.94 -11.99
CA ALA A 61 4.94 4.06 -10.85
C ALA A 61 5.10 4.99 -9.66
N VAL A 62 3.97 5.53 -9.18
CA VAL A 62 3.87 6.23 -7.91
C VAL A 62 4.55 5.29 -6.95
N GLY A 63 5.66 5.71 -6.33
CA GLY A 63 6.63 4.89 -5.58
C GLY A 63 6.08 4.25 -4.31
N LEU A 64 4.87 3.73 -4.38
CA LEU A 64 4.14 2.93 -3.42
C LEU A 64 4.58 1.48 -3.64
N ASP A 65 5.77 1.16 -3.15
CA ASP A 65 6.33 -0.20 -3.19
C ASP A 65 5.53 -1.15 -2.27
N ILE A 66 4.66 -0.63 -1.39
CA ILE A 66 4.05 -1.40 -0.31
C ILE A 66 2.56 -1.14 -0.18
N ILE A 67 1.82 -2.22 -0.03
CA ILE A 67 0.38 -2.25 0.16
C ILE A 67 0.08 -2.84 1.54
N LEU A 68 -0.75 -2.16 2.31
CA LEU A 68 -1.30 -2.63 3.57
C LEU A 68 -2.78 -2.88 3.38
N ALA A 69 -3.19 -4.13 3.56
CA ALA A 69 -4.58 -4.54 3.60
C ALA A 69 -4.94 -4.91 5.04
N ALA A 70 -5.93 -4.23 5.63
CA ALA A 70 -6.37 -4.52 6.98
C ALA A 70 -7.90 -4.66 7.04
N VAL A 71 -8.37 -5.67 7.75
CA VAL A 71 -9.78 -5.86 8.08
C VAL A 71 -9.98 -5.40 9.52
N ILE A 72 -10.86 -4.42 9.71
CA ILE A 72 -11.17 -3.82 11.00
C ILE A 72 -12.69 -3.76 11.20
N ASP A 73 -13.12 -3.63 12.44
CA ASP A 73 -14.53 -3.36 12.73
C ASP A 73 -14.91 -1.92 12.31
N ASP A 74 -16.15 -1.73 11.85
CA ASP A 74 -16.69 -0.43 11.45
C ASP A 74 -16.54 0.64 12.56
N GLN A 75 -16.61 0.25 13.84
CA GLN A 75 -16.41 1.16 14.97
C GLN A 75 -14.98 1.73 15.06
N CYS A 76 -13.98 1.03 14.53
CA CYS A 76 -12.58 1.46 14.52
C CYS A 76 -12.15 2.09 13.18
N TYR A 77 -13.05 2.18 12.20
CA TYR A 77 -12.73 2.67 10.86
C TYR A 77 -12.20 4.10 10.85
N ASP A 78 -12.86 5.03 11.54
CA ASP A 78 -12.42 6.42 11.62
C ASP A 78 -11.02 6.55 12.24
N GLN A 79 -10.75 5.74 13.26
CA GLN A 79 -9.46 5.75 13.94
C GLN A 79 -8.35 5.17 13.05
N ALA A 80 -8.64 4.10 12.33
CA ALA A 80 -7.70 3.50 11.37
C ALA A 80 -7.33 4.46 10.24
N VAL A 81 -8.32 5.17 9.69
CA VAL A 81 -8.12 6.21 8.66
C VAL A 81 -7.12 7.25 9.15
N ARG A 82 -7.34 7.82 10.35
CA ARG A 82 -6.41 8.80 10.93
C ARG A 82 -5.00 8.25 11.11
N VAL A 83 -4.88 6.98 11.53
CA VAL A 83 -3.57 6.35 11.74
C VAL A 83 -2.80 6.24 10.42
N ILE A 84 -3.48 5.87 9.34
CA ILE A 84 -2.89 5.74 7.99
C ILE A 84 -2.46 7.11 7.47
N GLU A 85 -3.33 8.11 7.54
CA GLU A 85 -3.02 9.49 7.11
C GLU A 85 -1.84 10.08 7.91
N THR A 86 -1.81 9.86 9.22
CA THR A 86 -0.71 10.33 10.09
C THR A 86 0.61 9.65 9.75
N ALA A 87 0.57 8.43 9.23
CA ALA A 87 1.74 7.67 8.82
C ALA A 87 2.17 7.95 7.38
N GLY A 88 1.51 8.88 6.68
CA GLY A 88 1.82 9.21 5.28
C GLY A 88 1.31 8.17 4.28
N GLY A 89 0.41 7.27 4.70
CA GLY A 89 -0.26 6.33 3.82
C GLY A 89 -1.33 7.03 3.00
N THR A 90 -1.45 6.65 1.74
CA THR A 90 -2.55 7.09 0.85
C THR A 90 -3.51 5.92 0.69
N MET A 91 -4.82 6.14 0.85
CA MET A 91 -5.86 5.11 0.68
C MET A 91 -6.51 5.21 -0.69
#